data_AF-Q09867-F1
#
_entry.id   AF-Q09867-F1
#
_cell.length_a   1.000
_cell.length_b   1.000
_cell.length_c   1.000
_cell.angle_alpha   90.00
_cell.angle_beta   90.00
_cell.angle_gamma   90.00
#
_symmetry.space_group_name_H-M   'P 1'
#
loop_
_entity.id
_entity.type
_entity.pdbx_description
1 polymer ?
#
loop_
_entity_poly.entity_id
_entity_poly.type
_entity_poly.pdbx_seq_one_letter_code
_entity_poly.pdbx_strand_id
1 'polypeptide(L)'
;MPKFKGPGLSVLKKKIRDNERLLKKENLPANIRVEHERALLGLQEQLSMAQLEHKKQKIFERYKKVRFFERKKAERRIKQLEKSLKDETMDDEKRKQCEKSMRKCQIDLMYIKEYPPLTKYVSLYAEGTSEQTEETRNRIWAEMEERFNSGRKHKIPSSGSNRVPVQEKSSTGGDLEDEFLQR
;
A
#
# COMPACT_ATOMS: atom_id res chain seq x y z
N MET A 1 -13.98 -0.10 2.70
CA MET A 1 -12.96 0.91 3.00
C MET A 1 -13.64 2.27 3.01
N PRO A 2 -13.39 3.11 4.02
CA PRO A 2 -14.02 4.43 4.12
C PRO A 2 -13.64 5.26 2.89
N LYS A 3 -14.62 5.90 2.24
CA LYS A 3 -14.33 6.91 1.21
C LYS A 3 -13.49 8.00 1.87
N PHE A 4 -12.36 8.38 1.27
CA PHE A 4 -11.53 9.47 1.78
C PHE A 4 -12.40 10.72 1.97
N LYS A 5 -12.61 11.15 3.22
CA LYS A 5 -13.46 12.29 3.60
C LYS A 5 -12.72 13.64 3.54
N GLY A 6 -11.54 13.68 2.94
CA GLY A 6 -10.77 14.91 2.80
C GLY A 6 -11.18 15.74 1.57
N PRO A 7 -10.67 16.96 1.44
CA PRO A 7 -10.90 17.80 0.25
C PRO A 7 -10.47 17.04 -1.01
N GLY A 8 -11.30 17.12 -2.06
CA GLY A 8 -11.00 16.48 -3.33
C GLY A 8 -9.68 16.98 -3.93
N LEU A 9 -9.03 16.13 -4.74
CA LEU A 9 -7.76 16.47 -5.40
C LEU A 9 -7.82 17.79 -6.19
N SER A 10 -8.96 18.10 -6.80
CA SER A 10 -9.18 19.35 -7.54
C SER A 10 -9.17 20.57 -6.62
N VAL A 11 -9.76 20.46 -5.43
CA VAL A 11 -9.82 21.54 -4.43
C VAL A 11 -8.42 21.81 -3.87
N LEU A 12 -7.65 20.77 -3.55
CA LEU A 12 -6.28 20.92 -3.08
C LEU A 12 -5.38 21.57 -4.14
N LYS A 13 -5.45 21.09 -5.40
CA LYS A 13 -4.73 21.72 -6.52
C LYS A 13 -5.14 23.17 -6.76
N LYS A 14 -6.42 23.50 -6.59
CA LYS A 14 -6.91 24.88 -6.68
C LYS A 14 -6.26 25.75 -5.59
N LYS A 15 -6.33 25.33 -4.32
CA LYS A 15 -5.72 26.06 -3.20
C LYS A 15 -4.21 26.27 -3.38
N ILE A 16 -3.49 25.25 -3.86
CA ILE A 16 -2.06 25.36 -4.17
C ILE A 16 -1.82 26.45 -5.22
N ARG A 17 -2.53 26.41 -6.35
CA ARG A 17 -2.39 27.42 -7.41
C ARG A 17 -2.76 28.82 -6.93
N ASP A 18 -3.78 28.95 -6.09
CA ASP A 18 -4.21 30.24 -5.54
C ASP A 18 -3.13 30.83 -4.60
N ASN A 19 -2.49 29.99 -3.77
CA ASN A 19 -1.35 30.40 -2.93
C ASN A 19 -0.11 30.74 -3.77
N GLU A 20 0.25 29.93 -4.76
CA GLU A 20 1.37 30.20 -5.67
C GLU A 20 1.16 31.52 -6.44
N ARG A 21 -0.06 31.80 -6.89
CA ARG A 21 -0.41 33.07 -7.54
C ARG A 21 -0.28 34.26 -6.59
N LEU A 22 -0.64 34.09 -5.32
CA LEU A 22 -0.53 35.16 -4.33
C LEU A 22 0.93 35.46 -3.98
N LEU A 23 1.76 34.42 -3.83
CA LEU A 23 3.20 34.56 -3.55
C LEU A 23 3.98 35.19 -4.70
N LYS A 24 3.46 35.15 -5.94
CA LYS A 24 4.03 35.85 -7.11
C LYS A 24 3.75 37.35 -7.15
N LYS A 25 2.96 37.92 -6.22
CA LYS A 25 2.71 39.37 -6.18
C LYS A 25 3.86 40.08 -5.48
N GLU A 26 4.41 41.12 -6.14
CA GLU A 26 5.53 41.90 -5.61
C GLU A 26 5.20 42.63 -4.28
N ASN A 27 4.00 43.21 -4.18
CA ASN A 27 3.59 44.07 -3.06
C ASN A 27 2.90 43.30 -1.90
N LEU A 28 3.47 42.16 -1.49
CA LEU A 28 2.92 41.36 -0.39
C LEU A 28 3.68 41.62 0.93
N PRO A 29 3.00 42.03 2.03
CA PRO A 29 3.64 42.17 3.34
C PRO A 29 4.37 40.90 3.78
N ALA A 30 5.54 41.05 4.40
CA ALA A 30 6.40 39.92 4.78
C ALA A 30 5.67 38.87 5.65
N ASN A 31 4.86 39.31 6.62
CA ASN A 31 4.08 38.41 7.49
C ASN A 31 3.13 37.52 6.68
N ILE A 32 2.45 38.10 5.69
CA ILE A 32 1.51 37.40 4.83
C ILE A 32 2.25 36.42 3.91
N ARG A 33 3.41 36.82 3.38
CA ARG A 33 4.26 35.93 2.56
C ARG A 33 4.65 34.66 3.32
N VAL A 34 5.16 34.80 4.54
CA VAL A 34 5.57 33.66 5.38
C VAL A 34 4.39 32.75 5.70
N GLU A 35 3.21 33.30 5.98
CA GLU A 35 2.00 32.53 6.24
C GLU A 35 1.59 31.68 5.01
N HIS A 36 1.57 32.28 3.82
CA HIS A 36 1.20 31.58 2.60
C HIS A 36 2.24 30.55 2.16
N GLU A 37 3.54 30.77 2.41
CA GLU A 37 4.58 29.76 2.19
C GLU A 37 4.38 28.54 3.09
N ARG A 38 4.10 28.75 4.39
CA ARG A 38 3.75 27.66 5.32
C ARG A 38 2.49 26.93 4.90
N ALA A 39 1.45 27.68 4.50
CA ALA A 39 0.21 27.10 4.01
C ALA A 39 0.42 26.28 2.73
N LEU A 40 1.27 26.77 1.81
CA LEU A 40 1.61 26.07 0.58
C LEU A 40 2.29 24.73 0.87
N LEU A 41 3.27 24.69 1.78
CA LEU A 41 3.92 23.45 2.20
C LEU A 41 2.92 22.44 2.76
N GLY A 42 2.03 22.88 3.67
CA GLY A 42 0.99 22.01 4.23
C GLY A 42 -0.01 21.50 3.17
N LEU A 43 -0.37 22.33 2.20
CA LEU A 43 -1.25 21.94 1.10
C LEU A 43 -0.57 20.94 0.15
N GLN A 44 0.72 21.09 -0.12
CA GLN A 44 1.50 20.15 -0.92
C GLN A 44 1.59 18.78 -0.24
N GLU A 45 1.84 18.74 1.07
CA GLU A 45 1.83 17.50 1.84
C GLU A 45 0.46 16.81 1.76
N GLN A 46 -0.63 17.56 2.02
CA GLN A 46 -2.00 17.05 1.89
C GLN A 46 -2.31 16.53 0.48
N LEU A 47 -1.84 17.22 -0.57
CA LEU A 47 -2.00 16.76 -1.95
C LEU A 47 -1.29 15.43 -2.17
N SER A 48 -0.07 15.27 -1.67
CA SER A 48 0.70 14.02 -1.82
C SER A 48 0.00 12.84 -1.14
N MET A 49 -0.51 13.03 0.09
CA MET A 49 -1.28 12.02 0.82
C MET A 49 -2.56 11.64 0.09
N ALA A 50 -3.31 12.65 -0.40
CA ALA A 50 -4.56 12.41 -1.13
C ALA A 50 -4.32 11.69 -2.46
N GLN A 51 -3.20 11.98 -3.15
CA GLN A 51 -2.81 11.29 -4.38
C GLN A 51 -2.47 9.82 -4.10
N LEU A 52 -1.71 9.54 -3.03
CA LEU A 52 -1.41 8.16 -2.61
C LEU A 52 -2.68 7.38 -2.29
N GLU A 53 -3.60 7.98 -1.54
CA GLU A 53 -4.88 7.35 -1.18
C GLU A 53 -5.75 7.07 -2.42
N HIS A 54 -5.82 8.03 -3.35
CA HIS A 54 -6.51 7.82 -4.63
C HIS A 54 -5.86 6.72 -5.47
N LYS A 55 -4.52 6.60 -5.48
CA LYS A 55 -3.80 5.49 -6.13
C LYS A 55 -4.14 4.15 -5.47
N LYS A 56 -4.15 4.07 -4.14
CA LYS A 56 -4.58 2.87 -3.39
C LYS A 56 -6.00 2.46 -3.77
N GLN A 57 -6.95 3.40 -3.84
CA GLN A 57 -8.33 3.14 -4.22
C GLN A 57 -8.44 2.59 -5.65
N LYS A 58 -7.72 3.19 -6.61
CA LYS A 58 -7.67 2.69 -8.00
C LYS A 58 -7.14 1.26 -8.10
N ILE A 59 -6.06 0.94 -7.37
CA ILE A 59 -5.49 -0.41 -7.32
C ILE A 59 -6.48 -1.37 -6.65
N PHE A 60 -7.09 -0.94 -5.54
CA PHE A 60 -8.09 -1.73 -4.83
C PHE A 60 -9.26 -2.09 -5.75
N GLU A 61 -9.89 -1.13 -6.42
CA GLU A 61 -11.03 -1.43 -7.32
C GLU A 61 -10.63 -2.33 -8.49
N ARG A 62 -9.41 -2.19 -9.03
CA ARG A 62 -8.90 -3.07 -10.09
C ARG A 62 -8.83 -4.54 -9.67
N TYR A 63 -8.37 -4.83 -8.45
CA TYR A 63 -8.13 -6.21 -7.99
C TYR A 63 -9.14 -6.73 -6.97
N LYS A 64 -10.12 -5.91 -6.55
CA LYS A 64 -11.13 -6.25 -5.54
C LYS A 64 -11.89 -7.53 -5.88
N LYS A 65 -12.25 -7.73 -7.15
CA LYS A 65 -12.98 -8.91 -7.61
C LYS A 65 -12.10 -10.16 -7.58
N VAL A 66 -10.88 -10.09 -8.11
CA VAL A 66 -9.91 -11.20 -8.05
C VAL A 66 -9.64 -11.61 -6.60
N ARG A 67 -9.27 -10.65 -5.74
CA ARG A 67 -9.06 -10.89 -4.30
C ARG A 67 -10.31 -11.41 -3.59
N PHE A 68 -11.51 -11.01 -4.00
CA PHE A 68 -12.76 -11.53 -3.44
C PHE A 68 -12.93 -13.02 -3.75
N PHE A 69 -12.74 -13.43 -5.01
CA PHE A 69 -12.87 -14.83 -5.40
C PHE A 69 -11.79 -15.70 -4.79
N GLU A 70 -10.53 -15.26 -4.78
CA GLU A 70 -9.45 -16.01 -4.12
C GLU A 70 -9.68 -16.13 -2.62
N ARG A 71 -10.13 -15.06 -1.96
CA ARG A 71 -10.49 -15.11 -0.53
C ARG A 71 -11.59 -16.14 -0.30
N LYS A 72 -12.63 -16.15 -1.13
CA LYS A 72 -13.72 -17.12 -1.03
C LYS A 72 -13.24 -18.55 -1.28
N LYS A 73 -12.28 -18.76 -2.18
CA LYS A 73 -11.67 -20.06 -2.44
C LYS A 73 -10.89 -20.56 -1.22
N ALA A 74 -10.05 -19.72 -0.63
CA ALA A 74 -9.30 -20.03 0.59
C ALA A 74 -10.22 -20.29 1.79
N GLU A 75 -11.21 -19.43 2.03
CA GLU A 75 -12.23 -19.61 3.09
C GLU A 75 -12.99 -20.94 2.93
N ARG A 76 -13.40 -21.29 1.70
CA ARG A 76 -14.09 -22.55 1.43
C ARG A 76 -13.19 -23.75 1.71
N ARG A 77 -11.92 -23.69 1.29
CA ARG A 77 -10.96 -24.79 1.49
C ARG A 77 -10.67 -25.01 2.97
N ILE A 78 -10.51 -23.93 3.75
CA ILE A 78 -10.38 -24.00 5.20
C ILE A 78 -11.59 -24.73 5.82
N LYS A 79 -12.82 -24.33 5.48
CA LYS A 79 -14.03 -24.99 6.00
C LYS A 79 -14.14 -26.47 5.63
N GLN A 80 -13.70 -26.84 4.42
CA GLN A 80 -13.66 -28.24 4.00
C GLN A 80 -12.65 -29.05 4.83
N LEU A 81 -11.45 -28.51 5.02
CA LEU A 81 -10.40 -29.15 5.80
C LEU A 81 -10.78 -29.25 7.29
N GLU A 82 -11.41 -28.22 7.85
CA GLU A 82 -11.98 -28.25 9.20
C GLU A 82 -13.04 -29.35 9.35
N LYS A 83 -13.87 -29.58 8.33
CA LYS A 83 -14.85 -30.68 8.33
C LYS A 83 -14.15 -32.05 8.25
N SER A 84 -13.15 -32.20 7.39
CA SER A 84 -12.38 -33.45 7.27
C SER A 84 -11.59 -33.77 8.54
N LEU A 85 -11.04 -32.77 9.23
CA LEU A 85 -10.29 -32.97 10.49
C LEU A 85 -11.18 -33.38 11.68
N LYS A 86 -12.50 -33.21 11.58
CA LYS A 86 -13.47 -33.70 12.58
C LYS A 86 -13.79 -35.17 12.44
N ASP A 87 -13.41 -35.81 11.34
CA ASP A 87 -13.62 -37.23 11.12
C ASP A 87 -12.56 -38.03 11.90
N GLU A 88 -13.00 -38.66 12.99
CA GLU A 88 -12.13 -39.45 13.89
C GLU A 88 -11.56 -40.70 13.22
N THR A 89 -12.18 -41.16 12.12
CA THR A 89 -11.73 -42.36 11.38
C THR A 89 -10.58 -42.08 10.41
N MET A 90 -10.14 -40.82 10.31
CA MET A 90 -9.03 -40.42 9.43
C MET A 90 -7.70 -40.96 9.94
N ASP A 91 -7.02 -41.70 9.06
CA ASP A 91 -5.63 -42.11 9.20
C ASP A 91 -4.68 -40.94 9.55
N ASP A 92 -3.66 -41.22 10.35
CA ASP A 92 -2.74 -40.21 10.90
C ASP A 92 -1.97 -39.46 9.81
N GLU A 93 -1.58 -40.12 8.72
CA GLU A 93 -0.91 -39.48 7.60
C GLU A 93 -1.84 -38.49 6.89
N LYS A 94 -3.09 -38.91 6.67
CA LYS A 94 -4.13 -38.06 6.06
C LYS A 94 -4.44 -36.86 6.95
N ARG A 95 -4.48 -37.05 8.28
CA ARG A 95 -4.67 -35.97 9.25
C ARG A 95 -3.56 -34.93 9.15
N LYS A 96 -2.28 -35.36 9.19
CA LYS A 96 -1.11 -34.47 9.04
C LYS A 96 -1.15 -33.70 7.71
N GLN A 97 -1.54 -34.35 6.61
CA GLN A 97 -1.65 -33.69 5.31
C GLN A 97 -2.80 -32.66 5.27
N CYS A 98 -3.92 -32.94 5.96
CA CYS A 98 -5.02 -31.99 6.11
C CYS A 98 -4.60 -30.76 6.93
N GLU A 99 -3.88 -30.95 8.03
CA GLU A 99 -3.33 -29.85 8.86
C GLU A 99 -2.35 -28.98 8.08
N LYS A 100 -1.41 -29.59 7.33
CA LYS A 100 -0.47 -28.86 6.46
C LYS A 100 -1.21 -28.05 5.40
N SER A 101 -2.24 -28.64 4.79
CA SER A 101 -3.09 -27.96 3.81
C SER A 101 -3.88 -26.82 4.44
N MET A 102 -4.35 -26.99 5.68
CA MET A 102 -5.10 -25.97 6.43
C MET A 102 -4.20 -24.77 6.73
N ARG A 103 -2.97 -25.02 7.21
CA ARG A 103 -1.96 -23.98 7.44
C ARG A 103 -1.65 -23.21 6.17
N LYS A 104 -1.43 -23.89 5.04
CA LYS A 104 -1.23 -23.24 3.73
C LYS A 104 -2.40 -22.31 3.37
N CYS A 105 -3.64 -22.79 3.51
CA CYS A 105 -4.82 -21.97 3.19
C CYS A 105 -4.99 -20.75 4.14
N GLN A 106 -4.55 -20.87 5.40
CA GLN A 106 -4.55 -19.75 6.34
C GLN A 106 -3.53 -18.67 5.94
N ILE A 107 -2.34 -19.09 5.50
CA ILE A 107 -1.32 -18.17 4.96
C ILE A 107 -1.82 -17.53 3.67
N ASP A 108 -2.43 -18.29 2.76
CA ASP A 108 -3.08 -17.75 1.55
C ASP A 108 -4.12 -16.68 1.90
N LEU A 109 -4.98 -16.94 2.90
CA LEU A 109 -5.97 -15.98 3.37
C LEU A 109 -5.31 -14.70 3.91
N MET A 110 -4.19 -14.83 4.62
CA MET A 110 -3.42 -13.69 5.11
C MET A 110 -2.77 -12.90 3.98
N TYR A 111 -2.16 -13.58 3.00
CA TYR A 111 -1.64 -12.99 1.77
C TYR A 111 -2.71 -12.14 1.07
N ILE A 112 -3.91 -12.68 0.88
CA ILE A 112 -5.00 -11.98 0.19
C ILE A 112 -5.48 -10.76 0.99
N LYS A 113 -5.44 -10.79 2.33
CA LYS A 113 -5.91 -9.69 3.20
C LYS A 113 -4.86 -8.58 3.33
N GLU A 114 -3.64 -8.94 3.66
CA GLU A 114 -2.53 -8.03 4.00
C GLU A 114 -1.62 -7.69 2.81
N TYR A 115 -2.04 -8.03 1.59
CA TYR A 115 -1.29 -7.69 0.38
C TYR A 115 -0.97 -6.18 0.30
N PRO A 116 0.27 -5.77 -0.05
CA PRO A 116 0.66 -4.36 -0.07
C PRO A 116 -0.26 -3.48 -0.95
N PRO A 117 -0.82 -2.37 -0.45
CA PRO A 117 -1.92 -1.65 -1.10
C PRO A 117 -1.52 -0.79 -2.30
N LEU A 118 -0.21 -0.53 -2.49
CA LEU A 118 0.33 0.33 -3.55
C LEU A 118 1.03 -0.46 -4.67
N THR A 119 1.01 -1.79 -4.62
CA THR A 119 1.61 -2.67 -5.62
C THR A 119 0.53 -3.41 -6.42
N LYS A 120 0.89 -3.89 -7.61
CA LYS A 120 0.01 -4.77 -8.40
C LYS A 120 -0.24 -6.06 -7.62
N TYR A 121 -1.49 -6.47 -7.52
CA TYR A 121 -1.84 -7.76 -6.92
C TYR A 121 -1.34 -8.90 -7.80
N VAL A 122 -0.72 -9.91 -7.17
CA VAL A 122 -0.32 -11.15 -7.81
C VAL A 122 -1.26 -12.26 -7.33
N SER A 123 -1.96 -12.90 -8.27
CA SER A 123 -2.95 -13.93 -7.98
C SER A 123 -2.26 -15.21 -7.50
N LEU A 124 -2.75 -15.83 -6.44
CA LEU A 124 -2.20 -17.09 -5.92
C LEU A 124 -2.58 -18.28 -6.81
N TYR A 125 -3.79 -18.26 -7.38
CA TYR A 125 -4.37 -19.38 -8.12
C TYR A 125 -4.40 -19.16 -9.63
N ALA A 126 -3.63 -18.21 -10.15
CA ALA A 126 -3.44 -18.04 -11.59
C ALA A 126 -2.32 -18.94 -12.11
N GLU A 127 -2.59 -19.60 -13.23
CA GLU A 127 -1.66 -20.44 -13.99
C GLU A 127 -1.07 -19.63 -15.16
N GLY A 128 0.14 -19.99 -15.61
CA GLY A 128 0.79 -19.37 -16.77
C GLY A 128 1.33 -17.95 -16.54
N THR A 129 1.82 -17.65 -15.33
CA THR A 129 2.45 -16.36 -15.02
C THR A 129 3.93 -16.33 -15.41
N SER A 130 4.49 -15.13 -15.62
CA SER A 130 5.94 -14.99 -15.83
C SER A 130 6.73 -15.34 -14.58
N GLU A 131 7.98 -15.78 -14.74
CA GLU A 131 8.90 -16.12 -13.63
C GLU A 131 9.00 -15.00 -12.59
N GLN A 132 9.18 -13.74 -13.03
CA GLN A 132 9.19 -12.56 -12.14
C GLN A 132 7.90 -12.41 -11.31
N THR A 133 6.75 -12.79 -11.88
CA THR A 133 5.46 -12.76 -11.17
C THR A 133 5.40 -13.86 -10.11
N GLU A 134 6.02 -15.01 -10.35
CA GLU A 134 6.08 -16.11 -9.40
C GLU A 134 7.08 -15.84 -8.27
N GLU A 135 8.25 -15.27 -8.57
CA GLU A 135 9.21 -14.81 -7.58
C GLU A 135 8.60 -13.79 -6.62
N THR A 136 7.92 -12.77 -7.17
CA THR A 136 7.23 -11.76 -6.35
C THR A 136 6.11 -12.36 -5.51
N ARG A 137 5.39 -13.36 -6.03
CA ARG A 137 4.38 -14.13 -5.27
C ARG A 137 5.04 -14.87 -4.10
N ASN A 138 6.09 -15.64 -4.37
CA ASN A 138 6.78 -16.47 -3.40
C ASN A 138 7.43 -15.63 -2.30
N ARG A 139 8.06 -14.51 -2.66
CA ARG A 139 8.65 -13.56 -1.70
C ARG A 139 7.61 -13.02 -0.73
N ILE A 140 6.48 -12.52 -1.24
CA ILE A 140 5.41 -11.97 -0.39
C ILE A 140 4.77 -13.10 0.42
N TRP A 141 4.57 -14.29 -0.16
CA TRP A 141 4.00 -15.43 0.55
C TRP A 141 4.90 -15.90 1.71
N ALA A 142 6.21 -15.99 1.50
CA ALA A 142 7.19 -16.33 2.54
C ALA A 142 7.19 -15.30 3.68
N GLU A 143 7.10 -14.00 3.37
CA GLU A 143 6.94 -12.95 4.38
C GLU A 143 5.64 -13.15 5.20
N MET A 144 4.56 -13.56 4.54
CA MET A 144 3.29 -13.86 5.21
C MET A 144 3.38 -15.11 6.08
N GLU A 145 4.09 -16.15 5.64
CA GLU A 145 4.35 -17.35 6.45
C GLU A 145 5.14 -17.03 7.71
N GLU A 146 6.22 -16.24 7.61
CA GLU A 146 7.01 -15.80 8.76
C GLU A 146 6.16 -14.99 9.76
N ARG A 147 5.35 -14.07 9.25
CA ARG A 147 4.41 -13.26 10.06
C ARG A 147 3.34 -14.13 10.73
N PHE A 148 2.81 -15.12 10.01
CA PHE A 148 1.84 -16.07 10.55
C PHE A 148 2.44 -16.88 11.70
N ASN A 149 3.67 -17.37 11.52
CA ASN A 149 4.39 -18.16 12.52
C ASN A 149 4.80 -17.34 13.75
N SER A 150 5.22 -16.09 13.55
CA SER A 150 5.63 -15.21 14.65
C SER A 150 4.47 -14.60 15.44
N GLY A 151 3.22 -14.76 14.98
CA GLY A 151 2.04 -14.14 15.60
C GLY A 151 2.04 -12.61 15.55
N ARG A 152 2.97 -11.99 14.80
CA ARG A 152 3.07 -10.53 14.68
C ARG A 152 1.91 -10.01 13.84
N LYS A 153 0.97 -9.33 14.48
CA LYS A 153 -0.08 -8.58 13.79
C LYS A 153 0.55 -7.45 12.99
N HIS A 154 0.06 -7.23 11.76
CA HIS A 154 0.48 -6.12 10.93
C HIS A 154 0.23 -4.80 11.69
N LYS A 155 1.30 -4.07 12.00
CA LYS A 155 1.20 -2.67 12.41
C LYS A 155 0.86 -1.88 11.14
N ILE A 156 -0.42 -1.71 10.86
CA ILE A 156 -0.84 -0.68 9.90
C ILE A 156 -0.27 0.63 10.46
N PRO A 157 0.60 1.35 9.74
CA PRO A 157 1.03 2.66 10.21
C PRO A 157 -0.24 3.48 10.42
N SER A 158 -0.51 3.86 11.67
CA SER A 158 -1.57 4.82 12.00
C SER A 158 -1.44 5.97 11.02
N SER A 159 -2.57 6.35 10.43
CA SER A 159 -2.71 7.27 9.29
C SER A 159 -2.07 8.67 9.47
N GLY A 160 -1.33 8.92 10.55
CA GLY A 160 -0.63 10.17 10.86
C GLY A 160 0.88 10.07 11.11
N SER A 161 1.56 8.92 10.91
CA SER A 161 3.01 8.80 11.22
C SER A 161 3.97 8.93 10.02
N ASN A 162 3.47 9.14 8.79
CA ASN A 162 4.35 9.43 7.65
C ASN A 162 4.71 10.93 7.62
N ARG A 163 5.48 11.39 8.61
CA ARG A 163 6.28 12.60 8.45
C ARG A 163 7.39 12.25 7.46
N VAL A 164 7.27 12.73 6.22
CA VAL A 164 8.42 12.78 5.32
C VAL A 164 9.43 13.72 5.98
N PRO A 165 10.71 13.34 6.15
CA PRO A 165 11.72 14.27 6.63
C PRO A 165 11.77 15.44 5.65
N VAL A 166 11.46 16.65 6.13
CA VAL A 166 11.75 17.87 5.39
C VAL A 166 13.27 17.90 5.24
N GLN A 167 13.77 17.62 4.03
CA GLN A 167 15.16 17.94 3.72
C GLN A 167 15.26 19.46 3.75
N GLU A 168 15.78 20.00 4.85
CA GLU A 168 16.24 21.37 4.91
C GLU A 168 17.22 21.56 3.77
N LYS A 169 16.84 22.41 2.80
CA LYS A 169 17.77 22.91 1.80
C LYS A 169 18.78 23.77 2.55
N SER A 170 19.86 23.16 3.03
CA SER A 170 21.04 23.89 3.47
C SER A 170 21.61 24.61 2.25
N SER A 171 21.41 25.92 2.24
CA SER A 171 22.14 26.87 1.41
C SER A 171 23.62 26.82 1.79
N THR A 172 24.39 25.99 1.11
CA THR A 172 25.85 26.08 1.09
C THR A 172 26.24 26.08 -0.37
N GLY A 173 26.67 27.27 -0.83
CA GLY A 173 27.31 27.46 -2.12
C GLY A 173 28.47 26.50 -2.28
N GLY A 174 28.62 26.01 -3.50
CA GLY A 174 29.66 25.09 -3.92
C GLY A 174 29.52 24.89 -5.41
N ASP A 175 30.24 25.72 -6.15
CA ASP A 175 30.50 25.59 -7.58
C ASP A 175 30.88 24.15 -7.91
N LEU A 176 30.14 23.49 -8.80
CA LEU A 176 30.65 22.40 -9.62
C LEU A 176 29.93 22.45 -10.97
N GLU A 177 30.63 23.11 -11.88
CA GLU A 177 30.59 22.96 -13.32
C GLU A 177 30.67 21.46 -13.67
N ASP A 178 29.75 20.94 -14.50
CA ASP A 178 30.07 20.40 -15.83
C ASP A 178 28.94 19.57 -16.43
N GLU A 179 28.49 20.06 -17.58
CA GLU A 179 28.12 19.34 -18.80
C GLU A 179 27.59 17.89 -18.68
N PHE A 180 26.26 17.76 -18.79
CA PHE A 180 25.69 16.64 -19.53
C PHE A 180 24.50 17.10 -20.38
N LEU A 181 24.83 17.86 -21.44
CA LEU A 181 23.96 18.14 -22.57
C LEU A 181 24.57 17.51 -23.82
N GLN A 182 23.96 16.42 -24.29
CA GLN A 182 23.88 15.91 -25.68
C GLN A 182 23.25 14.50 -25.58
N ARG A 183 21.99 14.27 -25.98
CA ARG A 183 21.51 14.05 -27.37
C ARG A 183 22.43 13.18 -28.22
#